data_AF-X0ZC19-F1
#
_entry.id   AF-X0ZC19-F1
#
_cell.length_a   1.000
_cell.length_b   1.000
_cell.length_c   1.000
_cell.angle_alpha   90.00
_cell.angle_beta   90.00
_cell.angle_gamma   90.00
#
_symmetry.space_group_name_H-M   'P 1'
#
loop_
_entity.id
_entity.type
_entity.pdbx_description
1 polymer ?
#
loop_
_entity_poly.entity_id
_entity_poly.type
_entity_poly.pdbx_seq_one_letter_code
_entity_poly.pdbx_strand_id
1 'polypeptide(L)'
;MRKNMFYPLHIPILVFIIMILLFSVVYTQTIKVEDTFQWEQDARIIFTNTGGDRVTGDQEFFEELHKTFPGISGWGRPSLLPVLEERLEQVMISNTVFMVRPENLTDLEKVEQKYPNLLPVTFSKLKSYSPPFLYFSRDKQTDKIRGVIISIKVYPSLINVLIKKVPLDTAFWYENGQLQILEEKTEEETAESYQKKSLWEKKWTQEPAPEYIKQRVDNPKDYDVKGLRINADFKVDVGEWRPNFEMNTYWVPAAALGTPDNTNEELLELKGQAEKAKEEINVLFEALAFMHLCTESGIHNAKTQGENGISWEFSKPAEPAIRDGTVNCASAANVIHYLLEDDYDEVGYVWRHTSFDSGDVGGHCTSYIKENGNYYFFDSVSLAEEDSAYPVEDGDGHFYKADLCDLIIQSTPRKYAIFWTQLSTGDEAIFAMFQSPYGPFALGSDGHNLYYPKVFDGANLKIWKDPADSVELLQANYNPKPPTNQYGVKNYADYMPYKDYKKLNKTEKQGEPEIETIPSDG
;
A
#
# COMPACT_ATOMS: atom_id res chain seq x y z
N MET A 1 -16.75 72.17 34.50
CA MET A 1 -17.42 72.82 33.35
C MET A 1 -16.68 72.45 32.08
N ARG A 2 -17.43 72.11 31.03
CA ARG A 2 -17.00 71.63 29.70
C ARG A 2 -16.01 72.58 28.99
N LYS A 3 -15.07 72.05 28.18
CA LYS A 3 -15.18 71.99 26.69
C LYS A 3 -13.92 71.44 26.00
N ASN A 4 -14.20 70.59 25.02
CA ASN A 4 -13.41 69.92 23.98
C ASN A 4 -12.57 70.82 23.04
N MET A 5 -11.54 70.22 22.41
CA MET A 5 -11.20 70.21 20.95
C MET A 5 -9.90 69.37 20.76
N PHE A 6 -9.88 68.13 20.21
CA PHE A 6 -9.83 67.70 18.78
C PHE A 6 -8.87 68.57 17.91
N TYR A 7 -7.81 68.06 17.26
CA TYR A 7 -7.71 67.01 16.21
C TYR A 7 -6.21 66.61 15.91
N PRO A 8 -5.87 65.73 14.93
CA PRO A 8 -4.88 64.66 15.09
C PRO A 8 -3.57 64.89 14.29
N LEU A 9 -2.53 64.09 14.58
CA LEU A 9 -1.38 63.96 13.67
C LEU A 9 -1.17 62.49 13.29
N HIS A 10 -1.38 62.23 12.00
CA HIS A 10 -1.13 60.97 11.32
C HIS A 10 0.34 60.84 10.90
N ILE A 11 0.91 59.66 11.21
CA ILE A 11 1.81 58.84 10.36
C ILE A 11 3.29 59.33 10.23
N PRO A 12 4.32 58.44 10.13
CA PRO A 12 4.24 57.03 9.71
C PRO A 12 4.99 55.95 10.52
N ILE A 13 4.37 54.78 10.46
CA ILE A 13 4.86 53.40 10.63
C ILE A 13 5.86 53.00 9.49
N LEU A 14 6.55 53.96 8.87
CA LEU A 14 7.46 53.69 7.73
C LEU A 14 8.89 53.33 8.17
N VAL A 15 9.27 53.67 9.40
CA VAL A 15 10.63 53.38 9.90
C VAL A 15 10.77 51.94 10.40
N PHE A 16 9.67 51.27 10.78
CA PHE A 16 9.73 49.88 11.25
C PHE A 16 9.66 48.84 10.12
N ILE A 17 9.10 49.20 8.96
CA ILE A 17 9.07 48.32 7.77
C ILE A 17 10.41 48.36 7.00
N ILE A 18 11.15 49.47 7.07
CA ILE A 18 12.47 49.59 6.40
C ILE A 18 13.57 48.80 7.16
N MET A 19 13.45 48.59 8.47
CA MET A 19 14.42 47.76 9.20
C MET A 19 14.23 46.25 9.02
N ILE A 20 13.03 45.78 8.65
CA ILE A 20 12.77 44.37 8.34
C ILE A 20 13.14 44.03 6.89
N LEU A 21 13.13 45.02 5.98
CA LEU A 21 13.54 44.82 4.58
C LEU A 21 15.06 44.92 4.33
N LEU A 22 15.86 45.28 5.35
CA LEU A 22 17.33 45.31 5.24
C LEU A 22 18.02 44.02 5.73
N PHE A 23 17.27 43.05 6.26
CA PHE A 23 17.78 41.70 6.59
C PHE A 23 17.33 40.62 5.59
N SER A 24 16.78 41.02 4.44
CA SER A 24 16.59 40.15 3.27
C SER A 24 17.76 40.29 2.29
N VAL A 25 18.99 40.35 2.80
CA VAL A 25 20.14 39.92 2.00
C VAL A 25 20.00 38.41 1.89
N VAL A 26 19.30 38.00 0.83
CA VAL A 26 19.37 36.66 0.29
C VAL A 26 20.85 36.34 0.16
N TYR A 27 21.36 35.50 1.06
CA TYR A 27 22.60 34.78 0.85
C TYR A 27 22.32 33.83 -0.31
N THR A 28 22.33 34.34 -1.54
CA THR A 28 22.65 33.51 -2.70
C THR A 28 24.11 33.16 -2.49
N GLN A 29 24.36 32.07 -1.76
CA GLN A 29 25.54 31.29 -2.05
C GLN A 29 25.43 30.95 -3.53
N THR A 30 26.21 31.66 -4.35
CA THR A 30 26.64 31.13 -5.64
C THR A 30 27.29 29.79 -5.33
N ILE A 31 26.50 28.71 -5.40
CA ILE A 31 27.01 27.36 -5.56
C ILE A 31 27.96 27.48 -6.73
N LYS A 32 29.26 27.30 -6.48
CA LYS A 32 30.25 27.25 -7.55
C LYS A 32 29.73 26.19 -8.50
N VAL A 33 29.41 26.59 -9.72
CA VAL A 33 28.89 25.69 -10.75
C VAL A 33 29.85 24.50 -10.82
N GLU A 34 29.39 23.39 -10.26
CA GLU A 34 30.09 22.10 -10.24
C GLU A 34 30.38 21.71 -11.69
N ASP A 35 31.46 20.96 -11.91
CA ASP A 35 31.85 20.51 -13.24
C ASP A 35 30.65 19.84 -13.92
N THR A 36 30.09 20.45 -14.97
CA THR A 36 28.99 19.85 -15.73
C THR A 36 29.53 19.13 -16.95
N PHE A 37 28.85 18.08 -17.40
CA PHE A 37 29.09 17.46 -18.69
C PHE A 37 27.84 17.52 -19.58
N GLN A 38 28.07 17.41 -20.89
CA GLN A 38 27.01 17.25 -21.88
C GLN A 38 27.47 16.14 -22.82
N TRP A 39 26.58 15.20 -23.13
CA TRP A 39 26.91 14.15 -24.09
C TRP A 39 27.06 14.74 -25.50
N GLU A 40 28.13 14.35 -26.19
CA GLU A 40 28.27 14.60 -27.62
C GLU A 40 27.38 13.65 -28.41
N GLN A 41 26.83 14.09 -29.54
CA GLN A 41 25.85 13.30 -30.32
C GLN A 41 26.46 12.00 -30.86
N ASP A 42 27.76 12.00 -31.14
CA ASP A 42 28.57 10.88 -31.61
C ASP A 42 29.30 10.14 -30.48
N ALA A 43 29.06 10.50 -29.21
CA ALA A 43 29.64 9.81 -28.09
C ALA A 43 29.21 8.33 -28.08
N ARG A 44 30.19 7.44 -27.91
CA ARG A 44 29.92 6.03 -27.67
C ARG A 44 29.49 5.86 -26.21
N ILE A 45 28.21 5.55 -26.00
CA ILE A 45 27.62 5.35 -24.69
C ILE A 45 27.14 3.90 -24.57
N ILE A 46 27.45 3.27 -23.45
CA ILE A 46 26.97 1.93 -23.10
C ILE A 46 26.00 2.04 -21.94
N PHE A 47 24.81 1.47 -22.09
CA PHE A 47 23.87 1.26 -21.00
C PHE A 47 23.85 -0.22 -20.64
N THR A 48 24.11 -0.53 -19.37
CA THR A 48 24.01 -1.89 -18.84
C THR A 48 22.84 -1.98 -17.88
N ASN A 49 21.91 -2.91 -18.14
CA ASN A 49 20.79 -3.21 -17.24
C ASN A 49 21.04 -4.55 -16.53
N THR A 50 20.69 -4.64 -15.24
CA THR A 50 20.84 -5.85 -14.41
C THR A 50 19.60 -6.16 -13.59
N GLY A 51 19.34 -7.46 -13.40
CA GLY A 51 18.18 -7.98 -12.69
C GLY A 51 17.43 -9.04 -13.48
N GLY A 52 16.86 -10.03 -12.79
CA GLY A 52 15.89 -10.96 -13.39
C GLY A 52 14.71 -10.21 -14.00
N ASP A 53 14.26 -9.16 -13.31
CA ASP A 53 13.35 -8.16 -13.83
C ASP A 53 14.14 -6.90 -14.22
N ARG A 54 13.91 -6.43 -15.45
CA ARG A 54 14.48 -5.16 -15.93
C ARG A 54 13.81 -3.99 -15.21
N VAL A 55 14.52 -2.85 -15.14
CA VAL A 55 13.90 -1.57 -14.78
C VAL A 55 12.72 -1.31 -15.73
N THR A 56 11.54 -1.03 -15.19
CA THR A 56 10.33 -0.77 -15.99
C THR A 56 10.54 0.45 -16.89
N GLY A 57 10.20 0.35 -18.17
CA GLY A 57 10.38 1.45 -19.14
C GLY A 57 11.79 1.55 -19.74
N ASP A 58 12.69 0.59 -19.46
CA ASP A 58 14.06 0.63 -19.96
C ASP A 58 14.16 0.56 -21.48
N GLN A 59 13.26 -0.20 -22.11
CA GLN A 59 13.21 -0.33 -23.57
C GLN A 59 12.79 0.98 -24.24
N GLU A 60 11.68 1.58 -23.81
CA GLU A 60 11.18 2.84 -24.36
C GLU A 60 12.19 3.97 -24.13
N PHE A 61 12.82 3.98 -22.96
CA PHE A 61 13.91 4.88 -22.66
C PHE A 61 15.11 4.64 -23.60
N PHE A 62 15.51 3.39 -23.84
CA PHE A 62 16.61 3.07 -24.74
C PHE A 62 16.32 3.46 -26.20
N GLU A 63 15.10 3.19 -26.68
CA GLU A 63 14.67 3.54 -28.04
C GLU A 63 14.70 5.06 -28.27
N GLU A 64 14.20 5.84 -27.32
CA GLU A 64 14.24 7.30 -27.40
C GLU A 64 15.67 7.83 -27.29
N LEU A 65 16.52 7.16 -26.49
CA LEU A 65 17.91 7.55 -26.32
C LEU A 65 18.72 7.26 -27.59
N HIS A 66 18.41 6.17 -28.31
CA HIS A 66 19.02 5.81 -29.59
C HIS A 66 18.70 6.82 -30.71
N LYS A 67 17.51 7.45 -30.70
CA LYS A 67 17.18 8.54 -31.62
C LYS A 67 18.10 9.74 -31.44
N THR A 68 18.51 9.99 -30.19
CA THR A 68 19.37 11.13 -29.83
C THR A 68 20.85 10.81 -30.01
N PHE A 69 21.28 9.61 -29.60
CA PHE A 69 22.66 9.13 -29.64
C PHE A 69 22.74 7.84 -30.47
N PRO A 70 22.87 7.92 -31.80
CA PRO A 70 22.88 6.74 -32.67
C PRO A 70 24.01 5.75 -32.35
N GLY A 71 25.09 6.23 -31.70
CA GLY A 71 26.23 5.41 -31.26
C GLY A 71 26.01 4.64 -29.95
N ILE A 72 24.81 4.68 -29.36
CA ILE A 72 24.51 4.00 -28.10
C ILE A 72 24.39 2.48 -28.26
N SER A 73 24.87 1.74 -27.27
CA SER A 73 24.69 0.29 -27.14
C SER A 73 24.02 -0.06 -25.82
N GLY A 74 23.02 -0.93 -25.85
CA GLY A 74 22.29 -1.41 -24.68
C GLY A 74 22.58 -2.88 -24.43
N TRP A 75 23.01 -3.24 -23.22
CA TRP A 75 23.31 -4.60 -22.82
C TRP A 75 22.50 -4.96 -21.57
N GLY A 76 21.95 -6.18 -21.52
CA GLY A 76 21.16 -6.64 -20.38
C GLY A 76 21.39 -8.13 -20.09
N ARG A 77 21.54 -8.47 -18.81
CA ARG A 77 21.57 -9.85 -18.29
C ARG A 77 20.96 -9.86 -16.87
N PRO A 78 20.60 -11.05 -16.34
CA PRO A 78 20.16 -11.17 -14.96
C PRO A 78 21.17 -10.71 -13.90
N SER A 79 22.47 -10.69 -14.23
CA SER A 79 23.53 -10.14 -13.37
C SER A 79 24.51 -9.29 -14.17
N LEU A 80 25.06 -8.25 -13.53
CA LEU A 80 25.93 -7.27 -14.16
C LEU A 80 27.35 -7.80 -14.42
N LEU A 81 27.88 -8.65 -13.53
CA LEU A 81 29.28 -9.07 -13.58
C LEU A 81 29.63 -9.87 -14.85
N PRO A 82 28.82 -10.85 -15.31
CA PRO A 82 29.11 -11.57 -16.55
C PRO A 82 29.13 -10.67 -17.79
N VAL A 83 28.27 -9.64 -17.84
CA VAL A 83 28.26 -8.66 -18.96
C VAL A 83 29.58 -7.91 -19.00
N LEU A 84 30.05 -7.46 -17.83
CA LEU A 84 31.29 -6.74 -17.71
C LEU A 84 32.49 -7.61 -18.05
N GLU A 85 32.52 -8.87 -17.63
CA GLU A 85 33.60 -9.80 -17.97
C GLU A 85 33.73 -10.03 -19.47
N GLU A 86 32.60 -10.19 -20.17
CA GLU A 86 32.58 -10.41 -21.62
C GLU A 86 32.99 -9.14 -22.41
N ARG A 87 32.73 -7.95 -21.85
CA ARG A 87 32.80 -6.67 -22.59
C ARG A 87 33.68 -5.61 -21.94
N LEU A 88 34.54 -5.98 -20.99
CA LEU A 88 35.28 -5.04 -20.14
C LEU A 88 36.04 -3.98 -20.94
N GLU A 89 36.77 -4.40 -21.96
CA GLU A 89 37.56 -3.48 -22.81
C GLU A 89 36.67 -2.39 -23.43
N GLN A 90 35.49 -2.76 -23.91
CA GLN A 90 34.55 -1.83 -24.52
C GLN A 90 33.97 -0.86 -23.49
N VAL A 91 33.69 -1.33 -22.27
CA VAL A 91 33.25 -0.50 -21.15
C VAL A 91 34.32 0.53 -20.78
N MET A 92 35.58 0.08 -20.66
CA MET A 92 36.68 0.94 -20.25
C MET A 92 36.90 2.12 -21.20
N ILE A 93 36.74 1.92 -22.51
CA ILE A 93 36.99 2.98 -23.52
C ILE A 93 35.76 3.82 -23.89
N SER A 94 34.57 3.45 -23.40
CA SER A 94 33.31 4.15 -23.71
C SER A 94 32.79 4.87 -22.48
N ASN A 95 31.84 5.78 -22.68
CA ASN A 95 31.03 6.26 -21.58
C ASN A 95 30.07 5.16 -21.14
N THR A 96 29.80 5.03 -19.84
CA THR A 96 29.00 3.90 -19.33
C THR A 96 28.02 4.34 -18.27
N VAL A 97 26.78 3.89 -18.40
CA VAL A 97 25.73 4.09 -17.40
C VAL A 97 25.21 2.73 -16.96
N PHE A 98 25.31 2.48 -15.65
CA PHE A 98 24.75 1.30 -14.99
C PHE A 98 23.31 1.60 -14.58
N MET A 99 22.36 0.86 -15.12
CA MET A 99 20.95 0.94 -14.75
C MET A 99 20.58 -0.28 -13.90
N VAL A 100 20.16 -0.04 -12.65
CA VAL A 100 19.99 -1.11 -11.65
C VAL A 100 18.71 -0.87 -10.85
N ARG A 101 17.93 -1.92 -10.62
CA ARG A 101 16.80 -1.86 -9.68
C ARG A 101 17.30 -1.87 -8.22
N PRO A 102 16.62 -1.22 -7.26
CA PRO A 102 17.04 -1.19 -5.86
C PRO A 102 17.34 -2.58 -5.25
N GLU A 103 16.54 -3.59 -5.58
CA GLU A 103 16.72 -4.97 -5.13
C GLU A 103 17.99 -5.64 -5.67
N ASN A 104 18.55 -5.13 -6.77
CA ASN A 104 19.76 -5.66 -7.42
C ASN A 104 21.01 -4.84 -7.08
N LEU A 105 20.97 -3.96 -6.07
CA LEU A 105 22.11 -3.14 -5.66
C LEU A 105 23.36 -3.96 -5.32
N THR A 106 23.20 -5.18 -4.81
CA THR A 106 24.32 -6.09 -4.51
C THR A 106 25.16 -6.46 -5.74
N ASP A 107 24.65 -6.28 -6.96
CA ASP A 107 25.45 -6.44 -8.17
C ASP A 107 26.48 -5.32 -8.34
N LEU A 108 26.17 -4.09 -7.93
CA LEU A 108 27.14 -2.99 -7.95
C LEU A 108 28.26 -3.24 -6.93
N GLU A 109 27.94 -3.81 -5.77
CA GLU A 109 28.96 -4.22 -4.79
C GLU A 109 29.94 -5.24 -5.37
N LYS A 110 29.44 -6.27 -6.07
CA LYS A 110 30.30 -7.26 -6.76
C LYS A 110 31.17 -6.61 -7.84
N VAL A 111 30.62 -5.64 -8.57
CA VAL A 111 31.37 -4.88 -9.57
C VAL A 111 32.46 -4.04 -8.93
N GLU A 112 32.18 -3.35 -7.84
CA GLU A 112 33.20 -2.57 -7.11
C GLU A 112 34.32 -3.47 -6.58
N GLN A 113 33.97 -4.62 -5.97
CA GLN A 113 34.95 -5.57 -5.46
C GLN A 113 35.90 -6.09 -6.55
N LYS A 114 35.40 -6.32 -7.76
CA LYS A 114 36.19 -6.85 -8.88
C LYS A 114 36.88 -5.76 -9.71
N TYR A 115 36.22 -4.63 -9.88
CA TYR A 115 36.61 -3.51 -10.75
C TYR A 115 36.43 -2.17 -9.99
N PRO A 116 37.28 -1.88 -8.99
CA PRO A 116 37.05 -0.77 -8.04
C PRO A 116 37.03 0.63 -8.65
N ASN A 117 37.56 0.80 -9.88
CA ASN A 117 37.58 2.08 -10.57
C ASN A 117 36.45 2.24 -11.60
N LEU A 118 35.58 1.23 -11.73
CA LEU A 118 34.56 1.22 -12.78
C LEU A 118 33.28 1.96 -12.39
N LEU A 119 32.93 1.92 -11.10
CA LEU A 119 31.79 2.68 -10.59
C LEU A 119 32.15 4.16 -10.44
N PRO A 120 31.19 5.07 -10.68
CA PRO A 120 31.43 6.49 -10.53
C PRO A 120 31.66 6.91 -9.06
N VAL A 121 31.20 6.09 -8.11
CA VAL A 121 31.26 6.33 -6.67
C VAL A 121 31.17 4.99 -5.94
N THR A 122 31.60 4.96 -4.68
CA THR A 122 31.67 3.70 -3.92
C THR A 122 30.30 3.11 -3.64
N PHE A 123 30.20 1.78 -3.51
CA PHE A 123 28.92 1.12 -3.19
C PHE A 123 28.32 1.64 -1.87
N SER A 124 29.16 1.84 -0.85
CA SER A 124 28.72 2.39 0.44
C SER A 124 28.03 3.75 0.29
N LYS A 125 28.54 4.61 -0.60
CA LYS A 125 27.96 5.93 -0.87
C LYS A 125 26.72 5.84 -1.77
N LEU A 126 26.67 4.88 -2.71
CA LEU A 126 25.43 4.60 -3.45
C LEU A 126 24.31 4.14 -2.52
N LYS A 127 24.62 3.30 -1.53
CA LYS A 127 23.65 2.76 -0.57
C LYS A 127 23.09 3.82 0.38
N SER A 128 23.79 4.93 0.61
CA SER A 128 23.28 6.03 1.43
C SER A 128 22.20 6.88 0.74
N TYR A 129 22.00 6.72 -0.56
CA TYR A 129 20.98 7.45 -1.30
C TYR A 129 19.67 6.66 -1.41
N SER A 130 18.54 7.37 -1.27
CA SER A 130 17.20 6.80 -1.50
C SER A 130 16.88 6.79 -3.00
N PRO A 131 16.46 5.65 -3.59
CA PRO A 131 15.93 5.60 -4.96
C PRO A 131 14.60 6.39 -5.10
N PRO A 132 14.27 6.90 -6.31
CA PRO A 132 15.07 6.87 -7.53
C PRO A 132 16.16 7.94 -7.51
N PHE A 133 17.39 7.58 -7.93
CA PHE A 133 18.47 8.56 -8.06
C PHE A 133 19.41 8.26 -9.22
N LEU A 134 20.15 9.29 -9.60
CA LEU A 134 21.17 9.27 -10.63
C LEU A 134 22.44 9.92 -10.08
N TYR A 135 23.59 9.37 -10.48
CA TYR A 135 24.90 9.91 -10.14
C TYR A 135 25.83 9.74 -11.33
N PHE A 136 26.54 10.80 -11.69
CA PHE A 136 27.51 10.79 -12.79
C PHE A 136 28.84 11.36 -12.32
N SER A 137 29.94 10.73 -12.70
CA SER A 137 31.29 11.25 -12.46
C SER A 137 32.20 11.03 -13.66
N ARG A 138 33.31 11.75 -13.67
CA ARG A 138 34.37 11.60 -14.67
C ARG A 138 35.44 10.66 -14.13
N ASP A 139 35.65 9.56 -14.82
CA ASP A 139 36.74 8.63 -14.55
C ASP A 139 38.08 9.35 -14.82
N LYS A 140 38.86 9.55 -13.76
CA LYS A 140 40.12 10.30 -13.82
C LYS A 140 41.20 9.62 -14.67
N GLN A 141 41.11 8.31 -14.88
CA GLN A 141 42.10 7.56 -15.65
C GLN A 141 41.77 7.55 -17.14
N THR A 142 40.48 7.41 -17.47
CA THR A 142 40.04 7.21 -18.87
C THR A 142 39.40 8.45 -19.49
N ASP A 143 39.14 9.48 -18.68
CA ASP A 143 38.37 10.68 -19.03
C ASP A 143 36.94 10.37 -19.53
N LYS A 144 36.44 9.16 -19.22
CA LYS A 144 35.09 8.72 -19.58
C LYS A 144 34.10 9.09 -18.49
N ILE A 145 32.87 9.35 -18.90
CA ILE A 145 31.77 9.56 -17.97
C ILE A 145 31.25 8.19 -17.52
N ARG A 146 31.15 8.03 -16.21
CA ARG A 146 30.55 6.88 -15.52
C ARG A 146 29.25 7.35 -14.86
N GLY A 147 28.18 6.62 -15.06
CA GLY A 147 26.86 6.92 -14.51
C GLY A 147 26.27 5.72 -13.78
N VAL A 148 25.46 5.97 -12.77
CA VAL A 148 24.58 4.98 -12.13
C VAL A 148 23.18 5.58 -12.09
N ILE A 149 22.19 4.79 -12.51
CA ILE A 149 20.76 5.07 -12.39
C ILE A 149 20.18 3.94 -11.54
N ILE A 150 19.69 4.28 -10.34
CA ILE A 150 19.03 3.32 -9.46
C ILE A 150 17.55 3.68 -9.40
N SER A 151 16.72 2.86 -10.01
CA SER A 151 15.26 3.08 -10.06
C SER A 151 14.50 1.79 -10.37
N ILE A 152 13.24 1.74 -9.94
CA ILE A 152 12.29 0.69 -10.36
C ILE A 152 11.77 0.98 -11.77
N LYS A 153 11.62 2.26 -12.14
CA LYS A 153 11.06 2.71 -13.42
C LYS A 153 11.86 3.88 -14.00
N VAL A 154 12.03 3.91 -15.30
CA VAL A 154 12.60 5.04 -16.04
C VAL A 154 11.61 5.54 -17.09
N TYR A 155 11.62 6.86 -17.32
CA TYR A 155 10.72 7.50 -18.27
C TYR A 155 11.53 8.03 -19.47
N PRO A 156 11.01 7.93 -20.71
CA PRO A 156 11.69 8.47 -21.90
C PRO A 156 12.04 9.96 -21.78
N SER A 157 11.22 10.73 -21.06
CA SER A 157 11.44 12.16 -20.83
C SER A 157 12.73 12.50 -20.07
N LEU A 158 13.37 11.53 -19.40
CA LEU A 158 14.69 11.69 -18.76
C LEU A 158 15.79 12.02 -19.80
N ILE A 159 15.59 11.68 -21.08
CA ILE A 159 16.56 12.00 -22.14
C ILE A 159 16.72 13.50 -22.32
N ASN A 160 15.62 14.26 -22.22
CA ASN A 160 15.64 15.72 -22.30
C ASN A 160 16.52 16.36 -21.23
N VAL A 161 16.74 15.65 -20.13
CA VAL A 161 17.66 16.03 -19.07
C VAL A 161 19.09 15.65 -19.43
N LEU A 162 19.33 14.42 -19.88
CA LEU A 162 20.68 13.94 -20.19
C LEU A 162 21.32 14.67 -21.38
N ILE A 163 20.52 15.24 -22.29
CA ILE A 163 21.00 16.09 -23.38
C ILE A 163 21.45 17.47 -22.89
N LYS A 164 20.93 17.94 -21.75
CA LYS A 164 21.33 19.21 -21.14
C LYS A 164 22.63 19.02 -20.35
N LYS A 165 23.17 20.13 -19.83
CA LYS A 165 24.33 20.09 -18.93
C LYS A 165 23.95 19.37 -17.64
N VAL A 166 24.55 18.21 -17.40
CA VAL A 166 24.36 17.38 -16.21
C VAL A 166 25.52 17.66 -15.24
N PRO A 167 25.26 17.99 -13.96
CA PRO A 167 26.30 18.10 -12.95
C PRO A 167 27.06 16.79 -12.75
N LEU A 168 28.38 16.86 -12.58
CA LEU A 168 29.22 15.75 -12.15
C LEU A 168 29.40 15.78 -10.64
N ASP A 169 29.56 14.59 -10.07
CA ASP A 169 29.83 14.33 -8.66
C ASP A 169 28.73 14.82 -7.70
N THR A 170 27.55 15.05 -8.26
CA THR A 170 26.34 15.48 -7.55
C THR A 170 25.28 14.40 -7.73
N ALA A 171 24.71 13.91 -6.62
CA ALA A 171 23.55 13.03 -6.67
C ALA A 171 22.30 13.85 -6.99
N PHE A 172 21.39 13.29 -7.78
CA PHE A 172 20.13 13.94 -8.09
C PHE A 172 19.01 12.92 -8.33
N TRP A 173 17.76 13.35 -8.11
CA TRP A 173 16.57 12.57 -8.45
C TRP A 173 15.81 13.20 -9.62
N TYR A 174 14.97 12.40 -10.27
CA TYR A 174 14.15 12.82 -11.41
C TYR A 174 12.67 12.68 -11.08
N GLU A 175 11.96 13.79 -11.06
CA GLU A 175 10.54 13.85 -10.75
C GLU A 175 9.85 14.86 -11.67
N ASN A 176 8.69 14.50 -12.24
CA ASN A 176 7.86 15.40 -13.05
C ASN A 176 8.60 16.14 -14.18
N GLY A 177 9.56 15.47 -14.83
CA GLY A 177 10.31 16.07 -15.94
C GLY A 177 11.53 16.91 -15.53
N GLN A 178 11.83 17.03 -14.24
CA GLN A 178 12.88 17.92 -13.72
C GLN A 178 13.89 17.15 -12.86
N LEU A 179 15.16 17.58 -12.91
CA LEU A 179 16.18 17.15 -11.96
C LEU A 179 16.17 18.05 -10.74
N GLN A 180 16.32 17.46 -9.56
CA GLN A 180 16.65 18.22 -8.36
C GLN A 180 17.91 17.63 -7.70
N ILE A 181 18.78 18.52 -7.23
CA ILE A 181 20.04 18.18 -6.57
C ILE A 181 19.74 17.59 -5.20
N LEU A 182 20.39 16.48 -4.88
CA LEU A 182 20.34 15.87 -3.56
C LEU A 182 21.45 16.52 -2.70
N GLU A 183 21.07 17.38 -1.76
CA GLU A 183 22.04 18.03 -0.87
C GLU A 183 22.69 16.99 0.06
N GLU A 184 24.01 16.84 -0.05
CA GLU A 184 24.84 15.98 0.80
C GLU A 184 24.88 16.59 2.21
N LYS A 185 24.20 15.97 3.18
CA LYS A 185 24.24 16.43 4.58
C LYS A 185 25.51 15.89 5.25
N THR A 186 26.36 16.78 5.78
CA THR A 186 27.63 16.41 6.43
C THR A 186 27.45 15.68 7.76
N GLU A 187 28.39 14.76 8.07
CA GLU A 187 28.42 13.86 9.25
C GLU A 187 28.37 14.58 10.62
N GLU A 188 28.83 15.83 10.69
CA GLU A 188 28.89 16.61 11.95
C GLU A 188 27.56 17.32 12.26
N GLU A 189 26.82 17.75 11.22
CA GLU A 189 25.43 18.16 11.39
C GLU A 189 24.54 16.98 11.75
N THR A 190 24.93 15.75 11.40
CA THR A 190 24.13 14.56 11.70
C THR A 190 24.18 14.20 13.18
N ALA A 191 25.28 14.32 13.91
CA ALA A 191 25.31 13.95 15.34
C ALA A 191 24.45 14.86 16.25
N GLU A 192 24.52 16.19 16.08
CA GLU A 192 23.69 17.13 16.85
C GLU A 192 22.26 17.27 16.30
N SER A 193 22.05 17.03 15.00
CA SER A 193 20.69 16.92 14.41
C SER A 193 20.01 15.60 14.76
N TYR A 194 20.71 14.49 15.00
CA TYR A 194 20.05 13.23 15.37
C TYR A 194 19.49 13.26 16.80
N GLN A 195 20.06 14.07 17.70
CA GLN A 195 19.47 14.29 19.03
C GLN A 195 18.35 15.35 19.05
N LYS A 196 18.22 16.19 18.02
CA LYS A 196 17.28 17.33 18.02
C LYS A 196 16.32 17.42 16.83
N LYS A 197 16.43 16.50 15.87
CA LYS A 197 15.60 16.33 14.67
C LYS A 197 15.69 14.87 14.26
N SER A 198 15.20 13.98 15.11
CA SER A 198 14.91 12.64 14.62
C SER A 198 13.81 12.76 13.56
N LEU A 199 13.84 11.90 12.54
CA LEU A 199 12.79 11.80 11.51
C LEU A 199 11.37 11.66 12.11
N TRP A 200 11.27 11.38 13.41
CA TRP A 200 10.05 11.35 14.19
C TRP A 200 9.37 12.72 14.31
N GLU A 201 10.09 13.83 14.56
CA GLU A 201 9.42 15.14 14.76
C GLU A 201 8.93 15.79 13.47
N LYS A 202 9.51 15.44 12.30
CA LYS A 202 9.07 15.96 11.00
C LYS A 202 7.88 15.20 10.40
N LYS A 203 7.71 13.90 10.71
CA LYS A 203 6.50 13.15 10.30
C LYS A 203 5.23 13.66 11.00
N TRP A 204 5.35 14.35 12.14
CA TRP A 204 4.26 15.03 12.85
C TRP A 204 3.91 16.42 12.29
N THR A 205 4.49 16.82 11.15
CA THR A 205 4.07 18.04 10.42
C THR A 205 3.24 17.77 9.17
N GLN A 206 2.84 16.52 8.92
CA GLN A 206 1.64 16.28 8.11
C GLN A 206 0.45 16.82 8.90
N GLU A 207 -0.50 17.45 8.22
CA GLU A 207 -1.71 17.99 8.86
C GLU A 207 -2.25 16.95 9.84
N PRO A 208 -2.62 17.35 11.08
CA PRO A 208 -3.11 16.40 12.06
C PRO A 208 -4.18 15.54 11.41
N ALA A 209 -4.14 14.23 11.67
CA ALA A 209 -5.32 13.40 11.44
C ALA A 209 -6.54 14.17 11.98
N PRO A 210 -7.68 14.17 11.27
CA PRO A 210 -8.86 14.94 11.67
C PRO A 210 -9.07 14.82 13.18
N GLU A 211 -9.33 15.95 13.84
CA GLU A 211 -9.36 16.15 15.30
C GLU A 211 -10.07 15.02 16.08
N TYR A 212 -9.39 13.88 16.26
CA TYR A 212 -9.77 12.83 17.17
C TYR A 212 -8.99 13.11 18.44
N ILE A 213 -9.68 13.34 19.55
CA ILE A 213 -9.08 13.53 20.87
C ILE A 213 -8.57 12.15 21.33
N LYS A 214 -7.49 11.67 20.72
CA LYS A 214 -6.87 10.41 21.09
C LYS A 214 -6.13 10.62 22.41
N GLN A 215 -6.57 9.93 23.46
CA GLN A 215 -5.86 9.95 24.74
C GLN A 215 -4.67 9.00 24.65
N ARG A 216 -3.46 9.55 24.83
CA ARG A 216 -2.26 8.73 24.97
C ARG A 216 -2.43 7.84 26.19
N VAL A 217 -2.20 6.54 26.02
CA VAL A 217 -2.27 5.56 27.11
C VAL A 217 -0.90 5.46 27.77
N ASP A 218 -0.86 5.64 29.09
CA ASP A 218 0.38 5.71 29.87
C ASP A 218 1.11 4.35 29.95
N ASN A 219 0.36 3.23 29.95
CA ASN A 219 0.91 1.88 29.96
C ASN A 219 0.55 1.09 28.68
N PRO A 220 1.21 1.35 27.54
CA PRO A 220 0.86 0.71 26.28
C PRO A 220 1.03 -0.81 26.29
N LYS A 221 1.83 -1.38 27.20
CA LYS A 221 2.06 -2.83 27.29
C LYS A 221 0.81 -3.63 27.68
N ASP A 222 -0.15 -2.97 28.31
CA ASP A 222 -1.41 -3.62 28.72
C ASP A 222 -2.34 -3.82 27.52
N TYR A 223 -2.06 -3.18 26.38
CA TYR A 223 -2.91 -3.15 25.18
C TYR A 223 -2.16 -3.61 23.92
N ASP A 224 -0.88 -3.27 23.79
CA ASP A 224 -0.06 -3.61 22.63
C ASP A 224 0.04 -5.13 22.50
N VAL A 225 -0.33 -5.64 21.33
CA VAL A 225 -0.28 -7.08 21.04
C VAL A 225 0.12 -7.30 19.59
N LYS A 226 1.02 -8.26 19.35
CA LYS A 226 1.60 -8.54 18.04
C LYS A 226 2.16 -7.26 17.36
N GLY A 227 1.54 -6.79 16.28
CA GLY A 227 1.89 -5.57 15.57
C GLY A 227 1.06 -4.35 15.96
N LEU A 228 -0.05 -4.53 16.67
CA LEU A 228 -0.95 -3.45 17.11
C LEU A 228 -0.26 -2.55 18.15
N ARG A 229 -0.35 -1.24 17.98
CA ARG A 229 0.28 -0.26 18.88
C ARG A 229 -0.72 0.80 19.29
N ILE A 230 -1.10 0.83 20.56
CA ILE A 230 -2.17 1.71 21.01
C ILE A 230 -1.82 3.19 20.81
N ASN A 231 -0.57 3.54 21.06
CA ASN A 231 -0.05 4.89 20.91
C ASN A 231 0.44 5.21 19.48
N ALA A 232 0.20 4.34 18.50
CA ALA A 232 0.52 4.66 17.11
C ALA A 232 -0.35 5.82 16.62
N ASP A 233 0.29 6.81 16.00
CA ASP A 233 -0.37 7.97 15.44
C ASP A 233 0.36 8.35 14.15
N PHE A 234 -0.11 7.78 13.04
CA PHE A 234 0.43 8.03 11.73
C PHE A 234 -0.66 7.90 10.67
N LYS A 235 -0.41 8.54 9.54
CA LYS A 235 -1.18 8.38 8.31
C LYS A 235 -0.20 8.43 7.16
N VAL A 236 0.14 7.28 6.58
CA VAL A 236 1.17 7.20 5.54
C VAL A 236 0.52 6.88 4.20
N ASP A 237 0.76 7.71 3.18
CA ASP A 237 0.28 7.43 1.84
C ASP A 237 1.10 6.29 1.22
N VAL A 238 0.46 5.13 1.00
CA VAL A 238 1.12 3.95 0.43
C VAL A 238 1.50 4.18 -1.04
N GLY A 239 0.92 5.19 -1.70
CA GLY A 239 1.32 5.67 -3.02
C GLY A 239 2.75 6.23 -3.06
N GLU A 240 3.25 6.79 -1.95
CA GLU A 240 4.62 7.27 -1.85
C GLU A 240 5.65 6.13 -1.89
N TRP A 241 5.25 4.94 -1.45
CA TRP A 241 6.13 3.77 -1.41
C TRP A 241 6.16 2.99 -2.73
N ARG A 242 5.10 3.12 -3.53
CA ARG A 242 4.85 2.31 -4.72
C ARG A 242 4.37 3.23 -5.85
N PRO A 243 5.23 3.56 -6.83
CA PRO A 243 4.89 4.51 -7.91
C PRO A 243 3.70 4.13 -8.79
N ASN A 244 3.23 2.89 -8.70
CA ASN A 244 2.06 2.41 -9.44
C ASN A 244 0.75 2.58 -8.66
N PHE A 245 0.81 2.85 -7.35
CA PHE A 245 -0.39 3.00 -6.52
C PHE A 245 -0.98 4.39 -6.64
N GLU A 246 -2.31 4.46 -6.62
CA GLU A 246 -3.02 5.72 -6.64
C GLU A 246 -2.80 6.47 -5.31
N MET A 247 -2.30 7.71 -5.41
CA MET A 247 -2.11 8.61 -4.26
C MET A 247 -3.43 8.80 -3.48
N ASN A 248 -3.28 9.15 -2.21
CA ASN A 248 -4.34 9.24 -1.21
C ASN A 248 -4.96 7.89 -0.85
N THR A 249 -4.11 6.87 -0.74
CA THR A 249 -4.46 5.57 -0.15
C THR A 249 -3.58 5.41 1.08
N TYR A 250 -4.15 5.51 2.26
CA TYR A 250 -3.36 5.71 3.48
C TYR A 250 -3.32 4.46 4.33
N TRP A 251 -2.14 4.06 4.79
CA TRP A 251 -2.03 3.18 5.95
C TRP A 251 -2.18 4.00 7.23
N VAL A 252 -3.07 3.55 8.10
CA VAL A 252 -3.35 4.13 9.42
C VAL A 252 -3.28 3.02 10.48
N PRO A 253 -3.02 3.34 11.76
CA PRO A 253 -3.09 2.36 12.84
C PRO A 253 -4.54 2.04 13.21
N ALA A 254 -4.79 0.87 13.79
CA ALA A 254 -6.10 0.45 14.29
C ALA A 254 -6.67 1.45 15.30
N ALA A 255 -5.78 2.02 16.12
CA ALA A 255 -6.14 3.02 17.10
C ALA A 255 -6.50 4.40 16.49
N ALA A 256 -6.51 4.54 15.16
CA ALA A 256 -7.15 5.68 14.47
C ALA A 256 -8.68 5.57 14.46
N LEU A 257 -9.22 4.37 14.71
CA LEU A 257 -10.67 4.09 14.78
C LEU A 257 -11.17 3.91 16.21
N GLY A 258 -10.42 4.35 17.22
CA GLY A 258 -10.84 4.31 18.62
C GLY A 258 -9.71 3.96 19.56
N THR A 259 -9.89 4.31 20.83
CA THR A 259 -8.97 3.94 21.92
C THR A 259 -9.65 2.84 22.74
N PRO A 260 -8.97 1.73 23.05
CA PRO A 260 -9.50 0.62 23.81
C PRO A 260 -9.75 1.04 25.25
N ASP A 261 -10.82 0.49 25.82
CA ASP A 261 -11.12 0.56 27.25
C ASP A 261 -10.60 -0.68 27.98
N ASN A 262 -10.52 -1.81 27.27
CA ASN A 262 -10.13 -3.12 27.78
C ASN A 262 -8.66 -3.43 27.54
N THR A 263 -8.00 -3.93 28.58
CA THR A 263 -6.65 -4.50 28.51
C THR A 263 -6.65 -5.88 27.86
N ASN A 264 -5.46 -6.35 27.47
CA ASN A 264 -5.26 -7.70 26.93
C ASN A 264 -5.74 -8.80 27.90
N GLU A 265 -5.62 -8.59 29.21
CA GLU A 265 -6.10 -9.55 30.22
C GLU A 265 -7.63 -9.62 30.22
N GLU A 266 -8.31 -8.47 30.18
CA GLU A 266 -9.78 -8.38 30.11
C GLU A 266 -10.31 -8.98 28.80
N LEU A 267 -9.67 -8.70 27.66
CA LEU A 267 -10.04 -9.30 26.37
C LEU A 267 -9.90 -10.82 26.36
N LEU A 268 -8.90 -11.39 27.05
CA LEU A 268 -8.75 -12.84 27.18
C LEU A 268 -9.88 -13.47 28.01
N GLU A 269 -10.45 -12.74 28.98
CA GLU A 269 -11.59 -13.23 29.74
C GLU A 269 -12.84 -13.38 28.87
N LEU A 270 -12.94 -12.63 27.77
CA LEU A 270 -14.04 -12.71 26.81
C LEU A 270 -14.00 -13.95 25.90
N LYS A 271 -12.91 -14.74 25.96
CA LYS A 271 -12.75 -15.93 25.12
C LYS A 271 -13.94 -16.88 25.26
N GLY A 272 -14.59 -17.19 24.13
CA GLY A 272 -15.75 -18.08 24.09
C GLY A 272 -17.08 -17.45 24.51
N GLN A 273 -17.11 -16.16 24.86
CA GLN A 273 -18.30 -15.46 25.38
C GLN A 273 -18.80 -14.41 24.38
N ALA A 274 -19.45 -14.84 23.29
CA ALA A 274 -19.84 -13.96 22.18
C ALA A 274 -20.66 -12.73 22.59
N GLU A 275 -21.76 -12.91 23.33
CA GLU A 275 -22.62 -11.80 23.76
C GLU A 275 -21.89 -10.81 24.67
N LYS A 276 -21.06 -11.32 25.59
CA LYS A 276 -20.25 -10.48 26.48
C LYS A 276 -19.19 -9.73 25.69
N ALA A 277 -18.56 -10.40 24.72
CA ALA A 277 -17.58 -9.77 23.84
C ALA A 277 -18.21 -8.64 23.00
N LYS A 278 -19.42 -8.85 22.48
CA LYS A 278 -20.17 -7.80 21.76
C LYS A 278 -20.53 -6.61 22.66
N GLU A 279 -20.84 -6.85 23.93
CA GLU A 279 -21.17 -5.77 24.87
C GLU A 279 -19.94 -4.94 25.29
N GLU A 280 -18.78 -5.58 25.43
CA GLU A 280 -17.57 -4.94 25.98
C GLU A 280 -16.59 -4.39 24.92
N ILE A 281 -16.60 -4.93 23.70
CA ILE A 281 -15.72 -4.49 22.60
C ILE A 281 -16.49 -3.52 21.71
N ASN A 282 -16.03 -2.27 21.63
CA ASN A 282 -16.69 -1.22 20.85
C ASN A 282 -15.76 -0.45 19.90
N VAL A 283 -14.47 -0.81 19.84
CA VAL A 283 -13.49 -0.19 18.93
C VAL A 283 -12.69 -1.22 18.15
N LEU A 284 -12.21 -0.84 16.96
CA LEU A 284 -11.49 -1.74 16.04
C LEU A 284 -10.22 -2.30 16.68
N PHE A 285 -9.50 -1.48 17.45
CA PHE A 285 -8.27 -1.92 18.12
C PHE A 285 -8.53 -3.14 19.02
N GLU A 286 -9.58 -3.12 19.83
CA GLU A 286 -9.96 -4.21 20.73
C GLU A 286 -10.45 -5.43 19.95
N ALA A 287 -11.25 -5.22 18.91
CA ALA A 287 -11.71 -6.32 18.07
C ALA A 287 -10.54 -7.07 17.43
N LEU A 288 -9.54 -6.36 16.91
CA LEU A 288 -8.33 -6.97 16.35
C LEU A 288 -7.45 -7.62 17.42
N ALA A 289 -7.28 -6.99 18.58
CA ALA A 289 -6.58 -7.59 19.71
C ALA A 289 -7.27 -8.88 20.19
N PHE A 290 -8.60 -8.87 20.28
CA PHE A 290 -9.42 -10.03 20.60
C PHE A 290 -9.24 -11.15 19.57
N MET A 291 -9.21 -10.84 18.27
CA MET A 291 -8.94 -11.84 17.23
C MET A 291 -7.60 -12.56 17.47
N HIS A 292 -6.55 -11.80 17.80
CA HIS A 292 -5.24 -12.38 18.09
C HIS A 292 -5.20 -13.21 19.38
N LEU A 293 -5.85 -12.73 20.44
CA LEU A 293 -5.78 -13.34 21.78
C LEU A 293 -6.71 -14.54 21.94
N CYS A 294 -7.87 -14.50 21.29
CA CYS A 294 -8.98 -15.41 21.57
C CYS A 294 -9.29 -16.38 20.44
N THR A 295 -8.70 -16.21 19.26
CA THR A 295 -8.96 -17.08 18.09
C THR A 295 -7.70 -17.66 17.48
N GLU A 296 -7.86 -18.78 16.79
CA GLU A 296 -6.83 -19.50 16.05
C GLU A 296 -7.33 -19.83 14.63
N SER A 297 -6.40 -20.17 13.72
CA SER A 297 -6.77 -20.60 12.37
C SER A 297 -7.67 -21.85 12.40
N GLY A 298 -8.83 -21.73 11.78
CA GLY A 298 -9.85 -22.76 11.65
C GLY A 298 -9.96 -23.33 10.24
N ILE A 299 -10.66 -24.45 10.14
CA ILE A 299 -10.92 -25.13 8.86
C ILE A 299 -12.07 -24.50 8.07
N HIS A 300 -12.09 -24.79 6.77
CA HIS A 300 -12.91 -24.22 5.69
C HIS A 300 -14.40 -24.00 5.95
N ASN A 301 -15.01 -23.19 5.08
CA ASN A 301 -16.46 -22.97 5.00
C ASN A 301 -17.22 -24.29 4.81
N ALA A 302 -18.46 -24.34 5.30
CA ALA A 302 -19.36 -25.44 4.97
C ALA A 302 -19.75 -25.34 3.50
N LYS A 303 -19.45 -26.38 2.72
CA LYS A 303 -19.77 -26.41 1.28
C LYS A 303 -20.98 -27.29 1.00
N THR A 304 -21.88 -26.81 0.15
CA THR A 304 -22.99 -27.60 -0.42
C THR A 304 -22.98 -27.47 -1.93
N GLN A 305 -23.58 -28.42 -2.63
CA GLN A 305 -23.81 -28.31 -4.07
C GLN A 305 -25.30 -28.08 -4.31
N GLY A 306 -25.65 -26.91 -4.83
CA GLY A 306 -26.98 -26.59 -5.32
C GLY A 306 -27.34 -27.39 -6.57
N GLU A 307 -28.63 -27.46 -6.90
CA GLU A 307 -29.13 -28.26 -8.02
C GLU A 307 -28.61 -27.83 -9.40
N ASN A 308 -28.26 -26.56 -9.56
CA ASN A 308 -27.81 -26.00 -10.85
C ASN A 308 -26.30 -26.18 -11.08
N GLY A 309 -25.63 -27.00 -10.25
CA GLY A 309 -24.17 -27.14 -10.30
C GLY A 309 -23.41 -26.06 -9.52
N ILE A 310 -24.11 -25.10 -8.92
CA ILE A 310 -23.52 -24.04 -8.08
C ILE A 310 -23.03 -24.65 -6.75
N SER A 311 -21.75 -24.54 -6.47
CA SER A 311 -21.14 -24.82 -5.17
C SER A 311 -21.32 -23.61 -4.26
N TRP A 312 -22.05 -23.77 -3.17
CA TRP A 312 -22.24 -22.71 -2.17
C TRP A 312 -21.33 -22.95 -0.97
N GLU A 313 -20.73 -21.87 -0.48
CA GLU A 313 -19.93 -21.82 0.72
C GLU A 313 -20.63 -20.98 1.80
N PHE A 314 -20.74 -21.56 2.99
CA PHE A 314 -21.32 -20.93 4.17
C PHE A 314 -20.24 -20.80 5.24
N SER A 315 -19.90 -19.55 5.53
CA SER A 315 -18.89 -19.18 6.51
C SER A 315 -19.41 -19.43 7.92
N LYS A 316 -18.49 -19.77 8.85
CA LYS A 316 -18.88 -19.96 10.25
C LYS A 316 -19.42 -18.62 10.81
N PRO A 317 -20.63 -18.58 11.41
CA PRO A 317 -21.15 -17.38 12.06
C PRO A 317 -20.30 -16.97 13.28
N ALA A 318 -20.40 -15.70 13.67
CA ALA A 318 -19.57 -15.08 14.70
C ALA A 318 -19.67 -15.78 16.06
N GLU A 319 -20.89 -16.01 16.57
CA GLU A 319 -21.10 -16.65 17.87
C GLU A 319 -20.40 -18.03 17.98
N PRO A 320 -20.62 -19.01 17.06
CA PRO A 320 -19.83 -20.24 17.04
C PRO A 320 -18.34 -20.03 16.81
N ALA A 321 -17.92 -19.04 16.04
CA ALA A 321 -16.50 -18.75 15.82
C ALA A 321 -15.80 -18.31 17.11
N ILE A 322 -16.42 -17.39 17.86
CA ILE A 322 -15.96 -16.93 19.18
C ILE A 322 -15.98 -18.10 20.17
N ARG A 323 -17.10 -18.83 20.27
CA ARG A 323 -17.25 -19.99 21.18
C ARG A 323 -16.17 -21.04 20.96
N ASP A 324 -15.92 -21.39 19.69
CA ASP A 324 -14.97 -22.44 19.33
C ASP A 324 -13.52 -21.92 19.28
N GLY A 325 -13.31 -20.59 19.33
CA GLY A 325 -12.00 -19.94 19.22
C GLY A 325 -11.30 -20.21 17.88
N THR A 326 -12.04 -20.45 16.79
CA THR A 326 -11.45 -20.83 15.50
C THR A 326 -12.12 -20.12 14.32
N VAL A 327 -11.29 -19.52 13.46
CA VAL A 327 -11.71 -18.67 12.33
C VAL A 327 -10.90 -18.93 11.06
N ASN A 328 -11.56 -18.79 9.91
CA ASN A 328 -10.94 -18.57 8.61
C ASN A 328 -11.24 -17.14 8.14
N CYS A 329 -10.78 -16.73 6.95
CA CYS A 329 -10.97 -15.36 6.44
C CYS A 329 -12.41 -14.86 6.55
N ALA A 330 -13.33 -15.69 6.10
CA ALA A 330 -14.74 -15.37 6.08
C ALA A 330 -15.39 -15.29 7.48
N SER A 331 -15.04 -16.19 8.38
CA SER A 331 -15.58 -16.18 9.75
C SER A 331 -14.89 -15.15 10.65
N ALA A 332 -13.64 -14.79 10.38
CA ALA A 332 -12.97 -13.66 11.00
C ALA A 332 -13.71 -12.35 10.67
N ALA A 333 -14.04 -12.13 9.38
CA ALA A 333 -14.84 -10.98 8.96
C ALA A 333 -16.24 -10.97 9.60
N ASN A 334 -16.86 -12.14 9.82
CA ASN A 334 -18.13 -12.25 10.54
C ASN A 334 -17.99 -11.83 12.01
N VAL A 335 -16.90 -12.21 12.68
CA VAL A 335 -16.64 -11.81 14.07
C VAL A 335 -16.47 -10.30 14.16
N ILE A 336 -15.67 -9.69 13.27
CA ILE A 336 -15.50 -8.23 13.21
C ILE A 336 -16.83 -7.52 13.05
N HIS A 337 -17.67 -7.96 12.10
CA HIS A 337 -18.99 -7.37 11.89
C HIS A 337 -19.86 -7.49 13.15
N TYR A 338 -19.94 -8.68 13.74
CA TYR A 338 -20.77 -8.90 14.93
C TYR A 338 -20.35 -8.05 16.13
N LEU A 339 -19.03 -7.87 16.33
CA LEU A 339 -18.52 -7.09 17.45
C LEU A 339 -18.72 -5.59 17.26
N LEU A 340 -18.71 -5.08 16.03
CA LEU A 340 -18.61 -3.63 15.76
C LEU A 340 -19.79 -3.02 15.00
N GLU A 341 -20.79 -3.81 14.59
CA GLU A 341 -21.90 -3.34 13.73
C GLU A 341 -22.72 -2.19 14.31
N ASP A 342 -22.71 -2.01 15.63
CA ASP A 342 -23.46 -0.98 16.35
C ASP A 342 -22.61 0.26 16.69
N ASP A 343 -21.29 0.24 16.43
CA ASP A 343 -20.32 1.24 16.90
C ASP A 343 -19.80 2.20 15.82
N TYR A 344 -20.03 1.90 14.54
CA TYR A 344 -19.57 2.70 13.40
C TYR A 344 -20.72 3.02 12.44
N ASP A 345 -20.56 4.06 11.61
CA ASP A 345 -21.54 4.43 10.58
C ASP A 345 -21.91 3.21 9.69
N GLU A 346 -20.93 2.37 9.36
CA GLU A 346 -21.15 1.15 8.60
C GLU A 346 -20.01 0.14 8.80
N VAL A 347 -20.34 -1.12 9.08
CA VAL A 347 -19.39 -2.25 9.08
C VAL A 347 -19.82 -3.24 8.02
N GLY A 348 -18.87 -3.81 7.30
CA GLY A 348 -19.19 -4.71 6.21
C GLY A 348 -18.02 -5.58 5.75
N TYR A 349 -18.24 -6.18 4.59
CA TYR A 349 -17.38 -7.21 4.02
C TYR A 349 -16.81 -6.75 2.69
N VAL A 350 -15.57 -7.18 2.43
CA VAL A 350 -14.93 -7.09 1.13
C VAL A 350 -14.59 -8.49 0.65
N TRP A 351 -15.10 -8.86 -0.52
CA TRP A 351 -14.77 -10.10 -1.21
C TRP A 351 -13.93 -9.81 -2.45
N ARG A 352 -12.82 -10.54 -2.61
CA ARG A 352 -11.97 -10.50 -3.80
C ARG A 352 -11.77 -11.87 -4.41
N HIS A 353 -11.64 -11.94 -5.73
CA HIS A 353 -11.50 -13.20 -6.48
C HIS A 353 -10.28 -13.18 -7.42
N THR A 354 -9.42 -14.20 -7.29
CA THR A 354 -8.05 -14.14 -7.84
C THR A 354 -7.88 -14.58 -9.30
N SER A 355 -8.87 -15.23 -9.94
CA SER A 355 -8.95 -15.42 -11.42
C SER A 355 -10.19 -16.27 -11.79
N PHE A 356 -10.84 -16.02 -12.92
CA PHE A 356 -11.84 -16.96 -13.48
C PHE A 356 -11.23 -18.14 -14.25
N ASP A 357 -9.97 -18.03 -14.65
CA ASP A 357 -9.30 -19.00 -15.50
C ASP A 357 -8.50 -20.04 -14.69
N SER A 358 -8.30 -19.80 -13.39
CA SER A 358 -7.80 -20.83 -12.49
C SER A 358 -8.89 -21.85 -12.23
N GLY A 359 -8.63 -23.13 -12.55
CA GLY A 359 -9.51 -24.24 -12.17
C GLY A 359 -9.78 -24.34 -10.64
N ASP A 360 -9.08 -23.54 -9.84
CA ASP A 360 -9.39 -23.25 -8.44
C ASP A 360 -10.22 -21.97 -8.32
N VAL A 361 -11.54 -22.14 -8.26
CA VAL A 361 -12.50 -21.08 -7.92
C VAL A 361 -12.39 -20.81 -6.42
N GLY A 362 -11.64 -19.76 -6.07
CA GLY A 362 -11.39 -19.33 -4.71
C GLY A 362 -11.34 -17.82 -4.61
N GLY A 363 -11.61 -17.30 -3.42
CA GLY A 363 -11.49 -15.88 -3.14
C GLY A 363 -11.19 -15.65 -1.67
N HIS A 364 -11.09 -14.38 -1.31
CA HIS A 364 -10.73 -13.97 0.04
C HIS A 364 -11.74 -12.96 0.56
N CYS A 365 -12.15 -13.13 1.82
CA CYS A 365 -13.05 -12.21 2.50
C CYS A 365 -12.32 -11.45 3.59
N THR A 366 -12.50 -10.15 3.60
CA THR A 366 -11.93 -9.19 4.55
C THR A 366 -13.02 -8.25 5.04
N SER A 367 -12.67 -7.32 5.91
CA SER A 367 -13.61 -6.39 6.52
C SER A 367 -13.38 -4.96 6.04
N TYR A 368 -14.44 -4.16 6.13
CA TYR A 368 -14.31 -2.71 6.09
C TYR A 368 -15.18 -2.05 7.16
N ILE A 369 -14.75 -0.85 7.55
CA ILE A 369 -15.49 0.07 8.40
C ILE A 369 -15.61 1.39 7.65
N LYS A 370 -16.77 2.02 7.75
CA LYS A 370 -16.99 3.41 7.36
C LYS A 370 -17.30 4.21 8.61
N GLU A 371 -16.63 5.34 8.76
CA GLU A 371 -16.80 6.22 9.91
C GLU A 371 -16.50 7.66 9.51
N ASN A 372 -17.41 8.58 9.83
CA ASN A 372 -17.33 10.00 9.49
C ASN A 372 -17.03 10.25 8.00
N GLY A 373 -17.63 9.42 7.13
CA GLY A 373 -17.47 9.50 5.68
C GLY A 373 -16.16 8.91 5.12
N ASN A 374 -15.26 8.40 5.96
CA ASN A 374 -14.04 7.70 5.54
C ASN A 374 -14.27 6.19 5.52
N TYR A 375 -13.61 5.48 4.59
CA TYR A 375 -13.61 4.01 4.57
C TYR A 375 -12.24 3.48 4.99
N TYR A 376 -12.25 2.38 5.74
CA TYR A 376 -11.10 1.68 6.28
C TYR A 376 -11.22 0.21 5.94
N PHE A 377 -10.23 -0.36 5.29
CA PHE A 377 -10.23 -1.73 4.80
C PHE A 377 -9.10 -2.52 5.44
N PHE A 378 -9.36 -3.75 5.88
CA PHE A 378 -8.37 -4.54 6.62
C PHE A 378 -8.71 -6.03 6.64
N ASP A 379 -7.67 -6.84 6.79
CA ASP A 379 -7.78 -8.28 7.00
C ASP A 379 -7.50 -8.66 8.46
N SER A 380 -8.51 -9.24 9.11
CA SER A 380 -8.40 -9.71 10.50
C SER A 380 -7.89 -11.14 10.62
N VAL A 381 -7.87 -11.94 9.54
CA VAL A 381 -7.57 -13.37 9.67
C VAL A 381 -6.10 -13.61 9.98
N SER A 382 -5.20 -12.77 9.48
CA SER A 382 -3.76 -12.88 9.72
C SER A 382 -3.40 -12.74 11.19
N LEU A 383 -4.25 -12.14 12.03
CA LEU A 383 -4.06 -12.07 13.49
C LEU A 383 -4.36 -13.39 14.20
N ALA A 384 -5.19 -14.24 13.62
CA ALA A 384 -5.54 -15.57 14.15
C ALA A 384 -4.52 -16.66 13.78
N GLU A 385 -3.54 -16.34 12.92
CA GLU A 385 -2.50 -17.27 12.49
C GLU A 385 -1.35 -17.36 13.51
N GLU A 386 -0.84 -18.57 13.76
CA GLU A 386 0.27 -18.80 14.71
C GLU A 386 1.53 -18.00 14.29
N ASP A 387 1.85 -18.03 13.00
CA ASP A 387 2.93 -17.27 12.38
C ASP A 387 2.44 -15.92 11.82
N SER A 388 1.46 -15.29 12.49
CA SER A 388 0.84 -14.04 12.05
C SER A 388 1.86 -13.05 11.47
N ALA A 389 1.63 -12.64 10.24
CA ALA A 389 2.50 -11.69 9.55
C ALA A 389 2.07 -10.23 9.76
N TYR A 390 1.13 -9.98 10.68
CA TYR A 390 0.56 -8.65 10.90
C TYR A 390 1.64 -7.59 11.13
N PRO A 391 1.62 -6.47 10.38
CA PRO A 391 2.67 -5.47 10.39
C PRO A 391 2.70 -4.71 11.71
N VAL A 392 3.89 -4.28 12.11
CA VAL A 392 4.01 -3.38 13.26
C VAL A 392 3.47 -2.01 12.86
N GLU A 393 2.56 -1.47 13.66
CA GLU A 393 1.98 -0.15 13.45
C GLU A 393 2.95 0.96 13.88
N ASP A 394 4.01 1.17 13.10
CA ASP A 394 5.03 2.21 13.34
C ASP A 394 5.16 3.24 12.20
N GLY A 395 4.43 3.07 11.10
CA GLY A 395 4.43 3.99 9.97
C GLY A 395 5.73 3.99 9.17
N ASP A 396 6.55 2.94 9.26
CA ASP A 396 7.88 2.89 8.62
C ASP A 396 7.89 2.31 7.19
N GLY A 397 6.87 1.52 6.82
CA GLY A 397 6.76 0.89 5.50
C GLY A 397 7.58 -0.40 5.31
N HIS A 398 8.19 -0.92 6.37
CA HIS A 398 9.08 -2.10 6.34
C HIS A 398 8.35 -3.42 6.66
N PHE A 399 7.27 -3.71 5.95
CA PHE A 399 6.47 -4.93 6.16
C PHE A 399 6.77 -6.04 5.13
N TYR A 400 8.04 -6.37 4.91
CA TYR A 400 8.51 -7.35 3.90
C TYR A 400 7.89 -8.77 3.98
N LYS A 401 7.19 -9.09 5.06
CA LYS A 401 6.54 -10.39 5.28
C LYS A 401 5.03 -10.30 5.43
N ALA A 402 4.47 -9.11 5.65
CA ALA A 402 3.02 -8.95 5.79
C ALA A 402 2.36 -8.99 4.43
N ASP A 403 1.16 -9.55 4.37
CA ASP A 403 0.29 -9.27 3.24
C ASP A 403 -0.10 -7.79 3.35
N LEU A 404 -0.14 -7.06 2.25
CA LEU A 404 -0.56 -5.67 2.24
C LEU A 404 -2.05 -5.52 2.62
N CYS A 405 -2.79 -6.64 2.71
CA CYS A 405 -4.12 -6.74 3.34
C CYS A 405 -4.12 -6.54 4.84
N ASP A 406 -3.01 -6.84 5.49
CA ASP A 406 -2.90 -6.78 6.93
C ASP A 406 -2.80 -5.32 7.40
N LEU A 407 -2.51 -4.41 6.48
CA LEU A 407 -2.59 -2.97 6.73
C LEU A 407 -4.04 -2.53 6.83
N ILE A 408 -4.30 -1.59 7.76
CA ILE A 408 -5.57 -0.87 7.78
C ILE A 408 -5.45 0.30 6.81
N ILE A 409 -6.13 0.14 5.67
CA ILE A 409 -6.08 1.09 4.57
C ILE A 409 -7.27 2.03 4.63
N GLN A 410 -7.02 3.30 4.94
CA GLN A 410 -7.99 4.37 4.75
C GLN A 410 -7.97 4.84 3.29
N SER A 411 -9.04 4.59 2.55
CA SER A 411 -9.16 5.00 1.14
C SER A 411 -10.62 5.13 0.71
N THR A 412 -10.87 5.42 -0.57
CA THR A 412 -12.22 5.25 -1.14
C THR A 412 -12.39 3.80 -1.62
N PRO A 413 -13.62 3.25 -1.67
CA PRO A 413 -13.88 1.93 -2.26
C PRO A 413 -13.22 1.68 -3.61
N ARG A 414 -13.35 2.65 -4.54
CA ARG A 414 -12.75 2.56 -5.87
C ARG A 414 -11.23 2.46 -5.81
N LYS A 415 -10.60 3.33 -5.02
CA LYS A 415 -9.14 3.35 -4.87
C LYS A 415 -8.62 2.10 -4.18
N TYR A 416 -9.36 1.57 -3.20
CA TYR A 416 -8.98 0.31 -2.55
C TYR A 416 -9.09 -0.88 -3.50
N ALA A 417 -10.12 -0.93 -4.35
CA ALA A 417 -10.21 -1.92 -5.41
C ALA A 417 -9.00 -1.85 -6.37
N ILE A 418 -8.61 -0.66 -6.80
CA ILE A 418 -7.40 -0.44 -7.65
C ILE A 418 -6.12 -0.83 -6.90
N PHE A 419 -5.97 -0.41 -5.64
CA PHE A 419 -4.85 -0.79 -4.79
C PHE A 419 -4.71 -2.31 -4.73
N TRP A 420 -5.82 -3.03 -4.61
CA TRP A 420 -5.81 -4.49 -4.63
C TRP A 420 -5.41 -5.08 -5.96
N THR A 421 -6.01 -4.63 -7.06
CA THR A 421 -5.73 -5.21 -8.37
C THR A 421 -4.28 -4.97 -8.79
N GLN A 422 -3.69 -3.85 -8.38
CA GLN A 422 -2.27 -3.53 -8.59
C GLN A 422 -1.31 -4.35 -7.72
N LEU A 423 -1.80 -4.93 -6.62
CA LEU A 423 -1.04 -5.83 -5.76
C LEU A 423 -1.06 -7.27 -6.23
N SER A 424 -2.17 -7.67 -6.83
CA SER A 424 -2.34 -9.01 -7.34
C SER A 424 -1.44 -9.24 -8.54
N THR A 425 -0.70 -10.35 -8.54
CA THR A 425 0.09 -10.77 -9.69
C THR A 425 -0.74 -11.49 -10.75
N GLY A 426 -2.06 -11.61 -10.56
CA GLY A 426 -2.99 -12.27 -11.46
C GLY A 426 -4.14 -11.36 -11.88
N ASP A 427 -4.81 -11.72 -12.98
CA ASP A 427 -6.02 -11.03 -13.45
C ASP A 427 -7.15 -11.23 -12.44
N GLU A 428 -7.30 -10.30 -11.51
CA GLU A 428 -8.43 -10.30 -10.57
C GLU A 428 -9.70 -9.93 -11.29
N ALA A 429 -10.74 -10.71 -11.06
CA ALA A 429 -11.93 -10.59 -11.87
C ALA A 429 -13.06 -9.84 -11.17
N ILE A 430 -13.08 -9.85 -9.82
CA ILE A 430 -14.19 -9.30 -9.03
C ILE A 430 -13.68 -8.78 -7.68
N PHE A 431 -14.00 -7.51 -7.41
CA PHE A 431 -13.99 -6.91 -6.08
C PHE A 431 -15.43 -6.57 -5.69
N ALA A 432 -15.89 -7.01 -4.52
CA ALA A 432 -17.26 -6.77 -4.06
C ALA A 432 -17.28 -6.28 -2.62
N MET A 433 -17.97 -5.17 -2.37
CA MET A 433 -18.30 -4.70 -1.02
C MET A 433 -19.77 -4.95 -0.74
N PHE A 434 -20.06 -5.45 0.46
CA PHE A 434 -21.44 -5.61 0.90
C PHE A 434 -21.62 -5.52 2.40
N GLN A 435 -22.82 -5.13 2.80
CA GLN A 435 -23.30 -5.19 4.18
C GLN A 435 -24.34 -6.29 4.31
N SER A 436 -24.34 -6.97 5.46
CA SER A 436 -25.29 -8.04 5.75
C SER A 436 -26.14 -7.69 6.95
N PRO A 437 -27.45 -7.41 6.78
CA PRO A 437 -28.33 -7.20 7.93
C PRO A 437 -28.58 -8.49 8.72
N TYR A 438 -28.06 -9.63 8.25
CA TYR A 438 -28.26 -10.94 8.88
C TYR A 438 -26.98 -11.48 9.53
N GLY A 439 -25.85 -10.76 9.45
CA GLY A 439 -24.53 -11.22 9.89
C GLY A 439 -23.79 -11.99 8.78
N PRO A 440 -23.74 -13.33 8.79
CA PRO A 440 -22.81 -14.08 7.96
C PRO A 440 -23.17 -14.05 6.47
N PHE A 441 -22.13 -13.98 5.65
CA PHE A 441 -22.24 -14.03 4.19
C PHE A 441 -22.13 -15.46 3.65
N ALA A 442 -22.77 -15.69 2.50
CA ALA A 442 -22.61 -16.91 1.71
C ALA A 442 -22.24 -16.54 0.27
N LEU A 443 -21.45 -17.40 -0.37
CA LEU A 443 -21.00 -17.23 -1.75
C LEU A 443 -21.26 -18.51 -2.54
N GLY A 444 -21.87 -18.38 -3.71
CA GLY A 444 -22.02 -19.45 -4.68
C GLY A 444 -21.05 -19.30 -5.84
N SER A 445 -20.59 -20.40 -6.42
CA SER A 445 -19.83 -20.42 -7.66
C SER A 445 -20.17 -21.65 -8.50
N ASP A 446 -20.27 -21.51 -9.82
CA ASP A 446 -20.39 -22.63 -10.77
C ASP A 446 -19.08 -22.92 -11.53
N GLY A 447 -17.98 -22.25 -11.15
CA GLY A 447 -16.70 -22.30 -11.87
C GLY A 447 -16.50 -21.17 -12.88
N HIS A 448 -17.58 -20.51 -13.32
CA HIS A 448 -17.53 -19.43 -14.31
C HIS A 448 -18.18 -18.13 -13.81
N ASN A 449 -19.10 -18.23 -12.86
CA ASN A 449 -19.88 -17.13 -12.30
C ASN A 449 -19.85 -17.21 -10.78
N LEU A 450 -19.84 -16.03 -10.14
CA LEU A 450 -20.08 -15.89 -8.71
C LEU A 450 -21.54 -15.51 -8.43
N TYR A 451 -22.08 -16.07 -7.37
CA TYR A 451 -23.48 -15.91 -6.97
C TYR A 451 -23.56 -15.43 -5.53
N TYR A 452 -24.41 -14.43 -5.29
CA TYR A 452 -24.73 -13.91 -3.95
C TYR A 452 -26.18 -14.26 -3.56
N PRO A 453 -26.50 -14.53 -2.28
CA PRO A 453 -27.87 -14.77 -1.83
C PRO A 453 -28.80 -13.57 -2.03
N LYS A 454 -30.04 -13.77 -2.46
CA LYS A 454 -31.01 -12.66 -2.63
C LYS A 454 -31.43 -11.96 -1.32
N VAL A 455 -31.15 -12.54 -0.16
CA VAL A 455 -31.40 -11.83 1.11
C VAL A 455 -30.59 -10.53 1.21
N PHE A 456 -29.52 -10.42 0.41
CA PHE A 456 -28.96 -9.16 -0.03
C PHE A 456 -29.84 -8.66 -1.19
N ASP A 457 -30.75 -7.74 -0.94
CA ASP A 457 -31.67 -7.16 -1.94
C ASP A 457 -30.97 -6.32 -3.04
N GLY A 458 -29.64 -6.46 -3.16
CA GLY A 458 -28.78 -5.72 -4.07
C GLY A 458 -28.55 -4.27 -3.65
N ALA A 459 -29.27 -3.74 -2.65
CA ALA A 459 -29.16 -2.33 -2.27
C ALA A 459 -27.79 -1.98 -1.67
N ASN A 460 -27.15 -2.95 -1.02
CA ASN A 460 -25.86 -2.78 -0.35
C ASN A 460 -24.71 -3.52 -1.03
N LEU A 461 -24.88 -4.05 -2.25
CA LEU A 461 -23.82 -4.77 -2.97
C LEU A 461 -23.22 -3.86 -4.05
N LYS A 462 -21.93 -3.54 -3.89
CA LYS A 462 -21.14 -2.83 -4.91
C LYS A 462 -20.13 -3.81 -5.48
N ILE A 463 -20.25 -4.13 -6.75
CA ILE A 463 -19.30 -4.99 -7.47
C ILE A 463 -18.51 -4.12 -8.43
N TRP A 464 -17.20 -4.26 -8.40
CA TRP A 464 -16.27 -3.71 -9.37
C TRP A 464 -15.59 -4.86 -10.09
N LYS A 465 -15.62 -4.83 -11.42
CA LYS A 465 -14.86 -5.74 -12.27
C LYS A 465 -13.66 -4.99 -12.83
N ASP A 466 -12.48 -5.56 -12.68
CA ASP A 466 -11.27 -5.12 -13.39
C ASP A 466 -11.19 -5.90 -14.71
N PRO A 467 -11.44 -5.26 -15.87
CA PRO A 467 -11.08 -5.86 -17.13
C PRO A 467 -9.60 -5.58 -17.34
N ALA A 468 -8.77 -6.60 -17.11
CA ALA A 468 -7.34 -6.65 -17.40
C ALA A 468 -6.85 -5.47 -18.28
N ASP A 469 -6.07 -4.55 -17.68
CA ASP A 469 -5.50 -3.34 -18.30
C ASP A 469 -6.41 -2.12 -18.54
N SER A 470 -7.53 -1.95 -17.84
CA SER A 470 -8.32 -0.71 -17.93
C SER A 470 -8.28 0.16 -16.67
N VAL A 471 -8.16 1.47 -16.85
CA VAL A 471 -8.28 2.48 -15.78
C VAL A 471 -9.72 2.63 -15.26
N GLU A 472 -10.65 1.83 -15.78
CA GLU A 472 -12.10 1.95 -15.61
C GLU A 472 -12.67 0.68 -14.95
N LEU A 473 -12.94 0.76 -13.64
CA LEU A 473 -13.68 -0.27 -12.93
C LEU A 473 -15.16 -0.23 -13.34
N LEU A 474 -15.70 -1.37 -13.80
CA LEU A 474 -17.11 -1.48 -14.16
C LEU A 474 -17.96 -1.82 -12.93
N GLN A 475 -18.97 -1.00 -12.62
CA GLN A 475 -19.95 -1.31 -11.57
C GLN A 475 -21.03 -2.26 -12.10
N ALA A 476 -21.28 -3.38 -11.42
CA ALA A 476 -22.34 -4.33 -11.76
C ALA A 476 -23.44 -4.38 -10.69
N ASN A 477 -24.70 -4.40 -11.12
CA ASN A 477 -25.87 -4.68 -10.26
C ASN A 477 -26.27 -6.15 -10.39
N TYR A 478 -26.70 -6.79 -9.30
CA TYR A 478 -27.00 -8.22 -9.24
C TYR A 478 -28.32 -8.50 -8.49
N ASN A 479 -29.24 -9.29 -9.08
CA ASN A 479 -30.56 -9.56 -8.48
C ASN A 479 -31.12 -10.98 -8.79
N PRO A 480 -30.50 -12.08 -8.33
CA PRO A 480 -30.99 -13.44 -8.55
C PRO A 480 -32.19 -13.77 -7.66
N LYS A 481 -32.89 -14.89 -7.93
CA LYS A 481 -33.87 -15.47 -6.98
C LYS A 481 -33.13 -16.15 -5.82
N PRO A 482 -33.61 -16.07 -4.56
CA PRO A 482 -32.87 -16.60 -3.42
C PRO A 482 -32.79 -18.12 -3.53
N PRO A 483 -31.73 -18.74 -2.99
CA PRO A 483 -31.83 -20.14 -2.71
C PRO A 483 -32.94 -20.41 -1.68
N THR A 484 -33.80 -21.39 -1.95
CA THR A 484 -34.65 -21.95 -0.90
C THR A 484 -33.72 -22.49 0.18
N ASN A 485 -34.00 -22.13 1.43
CA ASN A 485 -33.22 -22.57 2.56
C ASN A 485 -33.21 -24.11 2.62
N GLN A 486 -32.12 -24.72 2.18
CA GLN A 486 -31.92 -26.17 2.14
C GLN A 486 -31.93 -26.84 3.53
N TYR A 487 -31.93 -26.04 4.60
CA TYR A 487 -32.00 -26.48 5.98
C TYR A 487 -33.36 -26.15 6.64
N GLY A 488 -34.27 -25.46 5.96
CA GLY A 488 -35.57 -25.04 6.50
C GLY A 488 -35.50 -24.00 7.62
N VAL A 489 -34.37 -23.30 7.76
CA VAL A 489 -34.03 -22.50 8.95
C VAL A 489 -34.41 -21.02 8.79
N LYS A 490 -35.50 -20.55 9.42
CA LYS A 490 -35.95 -19.16 9.24
C LYS A 490 -35.00 -18.10 9.82
N ASN A 491 -34.21 -18.43 10.84
CA ASN A 491 -33.25 -17.54 11.48
C ASN A 491 -31.85 -18.17 11.53
N TYR A 492 -30.79 -17.40 11.29
CA TYR A 492 -29.44 -17.97 11.20
C TYR A 492 -28.94 -18.61 12.51
N ALA A 493 -29.43 -18.17 13.67
CA ALA A 493 -29.15 -18.77 14.98
C ALA A 493 -29.61 -20.23 15.11
N ASP A 494 -30.56 -20.66 14.27
CA ASP A 494 -31.13 -22.01 14.29
C ASP A 494 -30.33 -23.01 13.40
N TYR A 495 -29.16 -22.59 12.89
CA TYR A 495 -28.23 -23.46 12.15
C TYR A 495 -27.62 -24.53 13.07
N MET A 496 -27.55 -25.78 12.59
CA MET A 496 -27.02 -26.90 13.37
C MET A 496 -25.52 -26.72 13.70
N PRO A 497 -24.97 -27.36 14.76
CA PRO A 497 -23.54 -27.33 15.03
C PRO A 497 -22.71 -27.85 13.85
N TYR A 498 -21.57 -27.21 13.55
CA TYR A 498 -20.77 -27.45 12.33
C TYR A 498 -20.43 -28.93 12.06
N LYS A 499 -20.21 -29.71 13.13
CA LYS A 499 -19.93 -31.16 13.07
C LYS A 499 -21.08 -32.00 12.49
N ASP A 500 -22.29 -31.48 12.49
CA ASP A 500 -23.53 -32.18 12.14
C ASP A 500 -23.93 -31.99 10.66
N TYR A 501 -23.24 -31.14 9.91
CA TYR A 501 -23.51 -30.87 8.47
C TYR A 501 -23.11 -32.01 7.51
N LYS A 502 -22.46 -33.08 7.96
CA LYS A 502 -21.89 -34.13 7.08
C LYS A 502 -22.91 -35.02 6.36
N LYS A 503 -24.22 -34.79 6.48
CA LYS A 503 -25.24 -35.64 5.88
C LYS A 503 -26.43 -34.84 5.39
N LEU A 504 -26.55 -34.57 4.08
CA LEU A 504 -27.87 -34.43 3.44
C LEU A 504 -27.83 -34.61 1.92
N ASN A 505 -28.90 -35.23 1.43
CA ASN A 505 -29.19 -35.61 0.06
C ASN A 505 -29.99 -34.50 -0.64
N LYS A 506 -29.70 -34.31 -1.94
CA LYS A 506 -30.24 -33.33 -2.89
C LYS A 506 -31.77 -33.36 -3.00
N THR A 507 -32.43 -32.19 -3.10
CA THR A 507 -33.15 -31.72 -4.33
C THR A 507 -34.06 -30.48 -4.07
N GLU A 508 -33.77 -29.29 -4.65
CA GLU A 508 -34.77 -28.27 -5.07
C GLU A 508 -34.24 -27.21 -6.09
N LYS A 509 -35.05 -26.83 -7.10
CA LYS A 509 -34.66 -26.05 -8.31
C LYS A 509 -34.65 -24.52 -8.13
N GLN A 510 -33.69 -23.82 -8.76
CA GLN A 510 -33.57 -22.34 -8.75
C GLN A 510 -33.32 -21.75 -10.15
N GLY A 511 -33.61 -20.45 -10.37
CA GLY A 511 -33.60 -19.76 -11.68
C GLY A 511 -32.35 -18.92 -11.99
N GLU A 512 -32.19 -18.51 -13.26
CA GLU A 512 -31.02 -17.79 -13.83
C GLU A 512 -31.01 -16.26 -13.59
N PRO A 513 -29.84 -15.60 -13.50
CA PRO A 513 -29.70 -14.15 -13.32
C PRO A 513 -29.62 -13.34 -14.64
N GLU A 514 -29.98 -12.04 -14.59
CA GLU A 514 -29.78 -11.03 -15.65
C GLU A 514 -28.64 -10.06 -15.30
N ILE A 515 -27.88 -9.58 -16.30
CA ILE A 515 -26.73 -8.66 -16.17
C ILE A 515 -27.00 -7.41 -17.02
N GLU A 516 -26.81 -6.20 -16.46
CA GLU A 516 -26.84 -4.92 -17.20
C GLU A 516 -25.57 -4.10 -16.95
N THR A 517 -25.11 -3.37 -17.99
CA THR A 517 -23.91 -2.52 -17.98
C THR A 517 -24.29 -1.07 -17.64
N ILE A 518 -23.62 -0.46 -16.66
CA ILE A 518 -23.81 0.95 -16.30
C ILE A 518 -22.72 1.79 -16.99
N PRO A 519 -23.05 2.91 -17.67
CA PRO A 519 -22.05 3.80 -18.25
C PRO A 519 -21.22 4.49 -17.17
N SER A 520 -19.98 4.86 -17.52
CA SER A 520 -19.13 5.70 -16.65
C SER A 520 -19.81 7.04 -16.39
N ASP A 521 -20.00 7.37 -15.12
CA ASP A 521 -20.38 8.73 -14.72
C ASP A 521 -19.21 9.68 -15.03
N GLY A 522 -19.53 10.83 -15.62
CA GLY A 522 -18.57 11.89 -15.96
C GLY A 522 -18.13 12.77 -14.79
#